data_AF-A0A8X8FXA6-F1
#
_entry.id   AF-A0A8X8FXA6-F1
#
_cell.length_a   1.000
_cell.length_b   1.000
_cell.length_c   1.000
_cell.angle_alpha   90.00
_cell.angle_beta   90.00
_cell.angle_gamma   90.00
#
_symmetry.space_group_name_H-M   'P 1'
#
loop_
_entity.id
_entity.type
_entity.pdbx_description
1 polymer ?
#
loop_
_entity_poly.entity_id
_entity_poly.type
_entity_poly.pdbx_seq_one_letter_code
_entity_poly.pdbx_strand_id
1 'polypeptide(L)'
;MQPPCDGPWQFGPVTVWRRPHVPGHRGEPQARQVLAEALGGDPLALPLVRDPRGRPELSAALSGYGTGWSHSGELLLVALGEGVRLGVDLELLRPRPRLLEIVRRFFHPAEIEWLERLSEADREHWFFRVWCAKEAMLKADGQGISFGLHRLQFAPAGDGSLQLHWCDAALGPATRWHLHEWQARADFRAALAWHAA
;
A
#
# COMPACT_ATOMS: atom_id res chain seq x y z
N MET A 1 15.08 -12.82 -4.51
CA MET A 1 15.08 -13.31 -3.12
C MET A 1 13.91 -12.64 -2.41
N GLN A 2 12.95 -13.41 -1.89
CA GLN A 2 11.95 -12.86 -0.97
C GLN A 2 12.69 -12.36 0.28
N PRO A 3 12.41 -11.14 0.75
CA PRO A 3 13.09 -10.62 1.92
C PRO A 3 12.68 -11.42 3.17
N PRO A 4 13.54 -11.51 4.21
CA PRO A 4 13.24 -12.24 5.45
C PRO A 4 11.92 -11.78 6.05
N CYS A 5 11.14 -12.69 6.64
CA CYS A 5 9.79 -12.41 7.14
C CYS A 5 9.72 -11.28 8.17
N ASP A 6 10.81 -10.99 8.88
CA ASP A 6 10.86 -9.95 9.91
C ASP A 6 11.72 -8.78 9.41
N GLY A 7 11.07 -7.69 9.01
CA GLY A 7 11.72 -6.44 8.59
C GLY A 7 12.58 -5.79 9.70
N PRO A 8 13.29 -4.69 9.39
CA PRO A 8 12.96 -3.77 8.31
C PRO A 8 13.31 -4.27 6.90
N TRP A 9 12.41 -4.04 5.96
CA TRP A 9 12.65 -4.18 4.53
C TRP A 9 13.04 -2.86 3.92
N GLN A 10 13.99 -2.88 2.99
CA GLN A 10 14.38 -1.71 2.21
C GLN A 10 13.89 -1.86 0.77
N PHE A 11 13.03 -0.94 0.34
CA PHE A 11 12.50 -0.87 -1.02
C PHE A 11 12.83 0.50 -1.62
N GLY A 12 13.94 0.58 -2.36
CA GLY A 12 14.47 1.86 -2.83
C GLY A 12 14.74 2.81 -1.65
N PRO A 13 14.16 4.02 -1.60
CA PRO A 13 14.34 4.96 -0.50
C PRO A 13 13.42 4.69 0.71
N VAL A 14 12.53 3.69 0.64
CA VAL A 14 11.54 3.43 1.67
C VAL A 14 11.95 2.25 2.54
N THR A 15 11.98 2.46 3.84
CA THR A 15 12.07 1.40 4.85
C THR A 15 10.67 1.01 5.32
N VAL A 16 10.38 -0.28 5.41
CA VAL A 16 9.10 -0.83 5.87
C VAL A 16 9.32 -1.80 7.02
N TRP A 17 8.62 -1.57 8.14
CA TRP A 17 8.61 -2.46 9.30
C TRP A 17 7.30 -3.22 9.38
N ARG A 18 7.38 -4.46 9.85
CA ARG A 18 6.23 -5.26 10.29
C ARG A 18 6.17 -5.28 11.81
N ARG A 19 4.98 -5.17 12.38
CA ARG A 19 4.71 -5.34 13.81
C ARG A 19 3.49 -6.25 14.02
N PRO A 20 3.46 -7.03 15.11
CA PRO A 20 2.22 -7.61 15.60
C PRO A 20 1.19 -6.50 15.87
N HIS A 21 -0.07 -6.82 15.61
CA HIS A 21 -1.18 -5.89 15.77
C HIS A 21 -2.36 -6.61 16.41
N VAL A 22 -3.11 -5.88 17.24
CA VAL A 22 -4.33 -6.41 17.87
C VAL A 22 -5.51 -6.06 16.97
N PRO A 23 -6.23 -7.06 16.40
CA PRO A 23 -7.38 -6.78 15.54
C PRO A 23 -8.40 -5.85 16.19
N GLY A 24 -8.88 -4.86 15.44
CA GLY A 24 -9.85 -3.87 15.92
C GLY A 24 -9.25 -2.65 16.62
N HIS A 25 -7.95 -2.66 16.94
CA HIS A 25 -7.26 -1.46 17.42
C HIS A 25 -6.83 -0.56 16.26
N ARG A 26 -6.64 0.74 16.55
CA ARG A 26 -6.05 1.67 15.57
C ARG A 26 -4.55 1.38 15.44
N GLY A 27 -4.03 1.38 14.21
CA GLY A 27 -2.59 1.22 13.95
C GLY A 27 -1.72 2.45 14.30
N GLU A 28 -2.30 3.66 14.37
CA GLU A 28 -1.53 4.90 14.54
C GLU A 28 -0.63 4.94 15.79
N PRO A 29 -1.07 4.54 16.99
CA PRO A 29 -0.21 4.60 18.18
C PRO A 29 1.07 3.75 18.02
N GLN A 30 0.96 2.56 17.42
CA GLN A 30 2.12 1.71 17.14
C GLN A 30 2.98 2.29 16.00
N ALA A 31 2.36 2.86 14.97
CA ALA A 31 3.10 3.53 13.89
C ALA A 31 3.93 4.71 14.41
N ARG A 32 3.37 5.54 15.32
CA ARG A 32 4.11 6.63 15.97
C ARG A 32 5.35 6.15 16.72
N GLN A 33 5.25 5.02 17.43
CA GLN A 33 6.39 4.43 18.13
C GLN A 33 7.50 4.04 17.14
N VAL A 34 7.16 3.30 16.08
CA VAL A 34 8.13 2.85 15.07
C VAL A 34 8.77 4.03 14.34
N LEU A 35 7.99 5.03 13.94
CA LEU A 35 8.50 6.21 13.23
C LEU A 35 9.44 7.04 14.10
N ALA A 36 9.08 7.24 15.37
CA ALA A 36 9.93 8.01 16.28
C ALA A 36 11.23 7.28 16.61
N GLU A 37 11.19 5.96 16.83
CA GLU A 37 12.39 5.14 16.98
C GLU A 37 13.32 5.25 15.76
N ALA A 38 12.76 5.13 14.55
CA ALA A 38 13.52 5.24 13.30
C ALA A 38 14.13 6.64 13.06
N LEU A 39 13.49 7.68 13.58
CA LEU A 39 13.93 9.09 13.46
C LEU A 39 14.71 9.59 14.69
N GLY A 40 14.97 8.73 15.68
CA GLY A 40 15.70 9.08 16.91
C GLY A 40 14.97 10.08 17.82
N GLY A 41 13.63 10.08 17.82
CA GLY A 41 12.79 11.03 18.57
C GLY A 41 11.83 10.38 19.57
N ASP A 42 11.06 11.22 20.27
CA ASP A 42 9.99 10.80 21.18
C ASP A 42 8.67 10.58 20.39
N PRO A 43 8.01 9.40 20.50
CA PRO A 43 6.71 9.13 19.88
C PRO A 43 5.63 10.18 20.16
N LEU A 44 5.64 10.80 21.35
CA LEU A 44 4.69 11.86 21.73
C LEU A 44 5.03 13.20 21.11
N ALA A 45 6.30 13.45 20.80
CA ALA A 45 6.77 14.67 20.15
C ALA A 45 6.84 14.56 18.62
N LEU A 46 6.54 13.39 18.04
CA LEU A 46 6.56 13.18 16.60
C LEU A 46 5.57 14.15 15.91
N PRO A 47 6.03 15.06 15.02
CA PRO A 47 5.23 16.11 14.40
C PRO A 47 4.37 15.55 13.25
N LEU A 48 3.63 14.48 13.55
CA LEU A 48 2.75 13.74 12.67
C LEU A 48 1.37 14.41 12.66
N VAL A 49 1.03 15.01 11.53
CA VAL A 49 -0.22 15.72 11.26
C VAL A 49 -1.04 14.97 10.22
N ARG A 50 -2.26 15.43 9.98
CA ARG A 50 -3.16 14.90 8.93
C ARG A 50 -3.41 15.99 7.90
N ASP A 51 -3.31 15.64 6.63
CA ASP A 51 -3.77 16.52 5.55
C ASP A 51 -5.32 16.65 5.58
N PRO A 52 -5.93 17.53 4.77
CA PRO A 52 -7.38 17.69 4.72
C PRO A 52 -8.18 16.43 4.34
N ARG A 53 -7.52 15.41 3.78
CA ARG A 53 -8.11 14.12 3.39
C ARG A 53 -7.78 13.00 4.39
N GLY A 54 -7.09 13.32 5.47
CA GLY A 54 -6.72 12.38 6.52
C GLY A 54 -5.47 11.55 6.22
N ARG A 55 -4.67 11.88 5.19
CA ARG A 55 -3.34 11.24 5.00
C ARG A 55 -2.39 11.70 6.10
N PRO A 56 -1.61 10.80 6.72
CA PRO A 56 -0.60 11.19 7.70
C PRO A 56 0.60 11.85 7.02
N GLU A 57 1.12 12.93 7.60
CA GLU A 57 2.30 13.66 7.12
C GLU A 57 3.22 14.02 8.28
N LEU A 58 4.53 13.97 8.05
CA LEU A 58 5.52 14.52 8.97
C LEU A 58 5.73 15.99 8.62
N SER A 59 5.79 16.84 9.64
CA SER A 59 5.89 18.30 9.47
C SER A 59 7.20 18.86 10.06
N ALA A 60 7.39 20.18 9.92
CA ALA A 60 8.57 20.89 10.39
C ALA A 60 9.88 20.29 9.85
N ALA A 61 10.86 20.01 10.72
CA ALA A 61 12.16 19.46 10.36
C ALA A 61 12.08 18.08 9.67
N LEU A 62 10.93 17.40 9.74
CA LEU A 62 10.71 16.08 9.14
C LEU A 62 9.85 16.12 7.87
N SER A 63 9.57 17.31 7.33
CA SER A 63 8.77 17.49 6.10
C SER A 63 9.39 16.86 4.85
N GLY A 64 10.69 16.54 4.88
CA GLY A 64 11.36 15.76 3.83
C GLY A 64 11.02 14.28 3.81
N TYR A 65 10.29 13.75 4.80
CA TYR A 65 9.96 12.33 4.90
C TYR A 65 8.50 12.05 4.56
N GLY A 66 8.28 11.06 3.68
CA GLY A 66 6.99 10.40 3.50
C GLY A 66 6.78 9.31 4.53
N THR A 67 5.53 9.12 4.96
CA THR A 67 5.14 8.07 5.91
C THR A 67 3.77 7.51 5.60
N GLY A 68 3.52 6.28 6.04
CA GLY A 68 2.23 5.61 5.94
C GLY A 68 2.21 4.31 6.71
N TRP A 69 1.01 3.79 6.99
CA TRP A 69 0.86 2.48 7.60
C TRP A 69 -0.44 1.81 7.16
N SER A 70 -0.46 0.48 7.25
CA SER A 70 -1.65 -0.33 6.99
C SER A 70 -1.67 -1.52 7.92
N HIS A 71 -2.86 -1.92 8.38
CA HIS A 71 -3.02 -3.09 9.22
C HIS A 71 -4.17 -3.96 8.70
N SER A 72 -3.98 -5.27 8.82
CA SER A 72 -5.00 -6.25 8.50
C SER A 72 -4.77 -7.47 9.39
N GLY A 73 -5.86 -8.07 9.87
CA GLY A 73 -5.79 -9.12 10.89
C GLY A 73 -4.87 -8.73 12.05
N GLU A 74 -3.84 -9.53 12.27
CA GLU A 74 -2.89 -9.41 13.38
C GLU A 74 -1.55 -8.73 13.00
N LEU A 75 -1.48 -8.08 11.84
CA LEU A 75 -0.26 -7.44 11.34
C LEU A 75 -0.47 -5.96 11.05
N LEU A 76 0.58 -5.18 11.32
CA LEU A 76 0.74 -3.78 10.96
C LEU A 76 2.01 -3.61 10.13
N LEU A 77 1.91 -2.89 9.02
CA LEU A 77 3.04 -2.34 8.29
C LEU A 77 3.17 -0.85 8.57
N VAL A 78 4.40 -0.38 8.76
CA VAL A 78 4.75 1.04 8.89
C VAL A 78 5.85 1.34 7.87
N ALA A 79 5.73 2.43 7.13
CA ALA A 79 6.66 2.81 6.08
C ALA A 79 7.17 4.24 6.32
N LEU A 80 8.46 4.46 6.04
CA LEU A 80 9.15 5.75 6.12
C LEU A 80 10.11 5.86 4.94
N GLY A 81 10.15 7.00 4.27
CA GLY A 81 11.11 7.24 3.19
C GLY A 81 11.45 8.71 3.05
N GLU A 82 12.71 9.01 2.75
CA GLU A 82 13.19 10.37 2.54
C GLU A 82 12.99 10.81 1.09
N GLY A 83 12.57 12.06 0.87
CA GLY A 83 12.41 12.66 -0.45
C GLY A 83 11.29 12.05 -1.30
N VAL A 84 10.37 11.30 -0.70
CA VAL A 84 9.30 10.58 -1.41
C VAL A 84 7.95 10.78 -0.78
N ARG A 85 6.91 10.73 -1.61
CA ARG A 85 5.54 10.41 -1.17
C ARG A 85 5.34 8.92 -1.28
N LEU A 86 4.74 8.32 -0.26
CA LEU A 86 4.56 6.87 -0.18
C LEU A 86 3.23 6.47 0.42
N GLY A 87 2.80 5.25 0.10
CA GLY A 87 1.65 4.60 0.68
C GLY A 87 1.88 3.10 0.73
N VAL A 88 1.46 2.47 1.82
CA VAL A 88 1.59 1.03 2.04
C VAL A 88 0.20 0.44 2.29
N ASP A 89 -0.02 -0.76 1.77
CA ASP A 89 -1.21 -1.54 2.01
C ASP A 89 -0.88 -2.98 2.40
N LEU A 90 -1.78 -3.60 3.16
CA LEU A 90 -1.63 -4.93 3.74
C LEU A 90 -3.01 -5.57 3.83
N GLU A 91 -3.18 -6.76 3.25
CA GLU A 91 -4.43 -7.52 3.29
C GLU A 91 -4.20 -8.96 3.75
N LEU A 92 -5.01 -9.41 4.70
CA LEU A 92 -5.17 -10.82 5.05
C LEU A 92 -5.91 -11.54 3.92
N LEU A 93 -5.26 -12.57 3.37
CA LEU A 93 -5.78 -13.46 2.36
C LEU A 93 -6.83 -14.38 2.99
N ARG A 94 -8.10 -14.07 2.72
CA ARG A 94 -9.25 -14.86 3.16
C ARG A 94 -10.28 -14.94 2.03
N PRO A 95 -11.07 -16.03 1.95
CA PRO A 95 -12.10 -16.16 0.94
C PRO A 95 -13.02 -14.94 0.90
N ARG A 96 -13.30 -14.43 -0.30
CA ARG A 96 -14.19 -13.27 -0.51
C ARG A 96 -15.35 -13.68 -1.43
N PRO A 97 -16.49 -14.14 -0.88
CA PRO A 97 -17.62 -14.64 -1.67
C PRO A 97 -18.19 -13.64 -2.69
N ARG A 98 -18.03 -12.33 -2.46
CA ARG A 98 -18.50 -11.25 -3.36
C ARG A 98 -17.34 -10.56 -4.10
N LEU A 99 -16.21 -11.24 -4.28
CA LEU A 99 -15.04 -10.66 -4.94
C LEU A 99 -15.36 -10.12 -6.33
N LEU A 100 -16.07 -10.90 -7.16
CA LEU A 100 -16.43 -10.46 -8.51
C LEU A 100 -17.34 -9.23 -8.51
N GLU A 101 -18.24 -9.09 -7.53
CA GLU A 101 -19.06 -7.88 -7.40
C GLU A 101 -18.20 -6.64 -7.11
N ILE A 102 -17.18 -6.77 -6.25
CA ILE A 102 -16.22 -5.70 -5.96
C ILE A 102 -15.44 -5.35 -7.22
N VAL A 103 -14.91 -6.35 -7.93
CA VAL A 103 -14.16 -6.17 -9.18
C VAL A 103 -15.00 -5.42 -10.19
N ARG A 104 -16.20 -5.92 -10.51
CA ARG A 104 -17.12 -5.32 -11.50
C ARG A 104 -17.51 -3.89 -11.18
N ARG A 105 -17.65 -3.57 -9.88
CA ARG A 105 -18.12 -2.25 -9.44
C ARG A 105 -17.01 -1.21 -9.40
N PHE A 106 -15.77 -1.62 -9.09
CA PHE A 106 -14.73 -0.67 -8.72
C PHE A 106 -13.47 -0.72 -9.60
N PHE A 107 -13.17 -1.83 -10.28
CA PHE A 107 -11.90 -1.97 -11.02
C PHE A 107 -11.98 -1.39 -12.43
N HIS A 108 -10.83 -1.23 -13.08
CA HIS A 108 -10.77 -0.74 -14.45
C HIS A 108 -11.34 -1.80 -15.41
N PRO A 109 -12.05 -1.42 -16.51
CA PRO A 109 -12.68 -2.39 -17.42
C PRO A 109 -11.75 -3.51 -17.93
N ALA A 110 -10.51 -3.16 -18.28
CA ALA A 110 -9.52 -4.15 -18.72
C ALA A 110 -9.11 -5.16 -17.62
N GLU A 111 -9.10 -4.72 -16.34
CA GLU A 111 -8.82 -5.60 -15.21
C GLU A 111 -10.02 -6.51 -14.93
N ILE A 112 -11.25 -6.00 -15.06
CA ILE A 112 -12.48 -6.79 -14.92
C ILE A 112 -12.46 -7.93 -15.93
N GLU A 113 -12.30 -7.62 -17.22
CA GLU A 113 -12.27 -8.61 -18.30
C GLU A 113 -11.18 -9.66 -18.09
N TRP A 114 -9.99 -9.24 -17.65
CA TRP A 114 -8.90 -10.15 -17.35
C TRP A 114 -9.18 -11.06 -16.14
N LEU A 115 -9.62 -10.51 -15.00
CA LEU A 115 -9.91 -11.27 -13.78
C LEU A 115 -11.08 -12.25 -13.95
N GLU A 116 -12.07 -11.92 -14.77
CA GLU A 116 -13.22 -12.80 -15.03
C GLU A 116 -12.83 -14.07 -15.79
N ARG A 117 -11.80 -14.00 -16.64
CA ARG A 117 -11.30 -15.15 -17.42
C ARG A 117 -10.44 -16.13 -16.62
N LEU A 118 -10.00 -15.74 -15.42
CA LEU A 118 -9.16 -16.59 -14.58
C LEU A 118 -9.96 -17.70 -13.88
N SER A 119 -9.25 -18.76 -13.50
CA SER A 119 -9.76 -19.73 -12.52
C SER A 119 -10.10 -19.03 -11.21
N GLU A 120 -10.95 -19.62 -10.38
CA GLU A 120 -11.32 -19.01 -9.08
C GLU A 120 -10.11 -18.77 -8.19
N ALA A 121 -9.20 -19.75 -8.08
CA ALA A 121 -7.98 -19.64 -7.29
C ALA A 121 -7.05 -18.53 -7.81
N ASP A 122 -6.82 -18.46 -9.13
CA ASP A 122 -5.99 -17.42 -9.73
C ASP A 122 -6.63 -16.04 -9.60
N ARG A 123 -7.96 -15.96 -9.73
CA ARG A 123 -8.71 -14.72 -9.56
C ARG A 123 -8.59 -14.17 -8.15
N GLU A 124 -8.75 -15.01 -7.12
CA GLU A 124 -8.56 -14.59 -5.73
C GLU A 124 -7.13 -14.10 -5.51
N HIS A 125 -6.14 -14.85 -6.00
CA HIS A 125 -4.73 -14.47 -5.91
C HIS A 125 -4.46 -13.09 -6.54
N TRP A 126 -4.89 -12.87 -7.77
CA TRP A 126 -4.67 -11.61 -8.48
C TRP A 126 -5.51 -10.45 -7.94
N PHE A 127 -6.71 -10.71 -7.44
CA PHE A 127 -7.54 -9.69 -6.80
C PHE A 127 -6.78 -9.01 -5.65
N PHE A 128 -6.21 -9.77 -4.72
CA PHE A 128 -5.50 -9.18 -3.58
C PHE A 128 -4.26 -8.41 -4.01
N ARG A 129 -3.57 -8.85 -5.06
CA ARG A 129 -2.42 -8.13 -5.65
C ARG A 129 -2.84 -6.77 -6.19
N VAL A 130 -3.86 -6.76 -7.05
CA VAL A 130 -4.39 -5.54 -7.68
C VAL A 130 -5.00 -4.61 -6.63
N TRP A 131 -5.78 -5.14 -5.69
CA TRP A 131 -6.38 -4.39 -4.60
C TRP A 131 -5.33 -3.67 -3.76
N CYS A 132 -4.34 -4.41 -3.23
CA CYS A 132 -3.29 -3.83 -2.40
C CYS A 132 -2.49 -2.77 -3.17
N ALA A 133 -2.14 -3.03 -4.44
CA ALA A 133 -1.40 -2.08 -5.25
C ALA A 133 -2.17 -0.77 -5.47
N LYS A 134 -3.47 -0.86 -5.75
CA LYS A 134 -4.33 0.33 -5.90
C LYS A 134 -4.44 1.10 -4.58
N GLU A 135 -4.70 0.43 -3.47
CA GLU A 135 -4.79 1.06 -2.14
C GLU A 135 -3.48 1.75 -1.76
N ALA A 136 -2.34 1.09 -1.97
CA ALA A 136 -1.02 1.65 -1.69
C ALA A 136 -0.79 2.94 -2.50
N MET A 137 -1.11 2.95 -3.80
CA MET A 137 -1.00 4.14 -4.63
C MET A 137 -1.94 5.27 -4.20
N LEU A 138 -3.20 4.97 -3.90
CA LEU A 138 -4.18 5.99 -3.50
C LEU A 138 -3.90 6.56 -2.11
N LYS A 139 -3.30 5.76 -1.22
CA LYS A 139 -2.76 6.22 0.08
C LYS A 139 -1.57 7.15 -0.13
N ALA A 140 -0.66 6.82 -1.05
CA ALA A 140 0.49 7.66 -1.36
C ALA A 140 0.08 9.04 -1.88
N ASP A 141 -0.90 9.08 -2.78
CA ASP A 141 -1.41 10.34 -3.34
C ASP A 141 -2.28 11.12 -2.34
N GLY A 142 -2.94 10.44 -1.42
CA GLY A 142 -3.80 11.02 -0.38
C GLY A 142 -5.26 11.17 -0.78
N GLN A 143 -5.67 10.69 -1.96
CA GLN A 143 -7.07 10.73 -2.39
C GLN A 143 -7.92 9.60 -1.78
N GLY A 144 -7.29 8.48 -1.40
CA GLY A 144 -8.01 7.32 -0.88
C GLY A 144 -8.93 6.65 -1.91
N ILE A 145 -9.64 5.61 -1.48
CA ILE A 145 -10.50 4.75 -2.33
C ILE A 145 -11.60 5.56 -3.04
N SER A 146 -12.08 6.64 -2.44
CA SER A 146 -13.13 7.50 -2.99
C SER A 146 -12.75 8.17 -4.30
N PHE A 147 -11.45 8.26 -4.63
CA PHE A 147 -11.00 8.66 -5.96
C PHE A 147 -11.51 7.75 -7.08
N GLY A 148 -11.67 6.46 -6.76
CA GLY A 148 -12.12 5.42 -7.67
C GLY A 148 -10.98 4.49 -8.09
N LEU A 149 -11.09 3.22 -7.72
CA LEU A 149 -10.12 2.17 -8.08
C LEU A 149 -10.01 1.94 -9.60
N HIS A 150 -11.05 2.31 -10.37
CA HIS A 150 -11.09 2.20 -11.84
C HIS A 150 -10.20 3.23 -12.54
N ARG A 151 -9.70 4.23 -11.81
CA ARG A 151 -8.77 5.26 -12.30
C ARG A 151 -7.30 4.79 -12.34
N LEU A 152 -7.09 3.52 -12.09
CA LEU A 152 -5.80 2.84 -12.13
C LEU A 152 -5.99 1.58 -12.97
N GLN A 153 -5.02 1.25 -13.81
CA GLN A 153 -5.01 -0.01 -14.53
C GLN A 153 -3.68 -0.71 -14.27
N PHE A 154 -3.75 -1.85 -13.59
CA PHE A 154 -2.65 -2.78 -13.46
C PHE A 154 -2.82 -3.97 -14.41
N ALA A 155 -1.70 -4.58 -14.76
CA ALA A 155 -1.68 -5.83 -15.51
C ALA A 155 -0.47 -6.68 -15.10
N PRO A 156 -0.51 -8.00 -15.33
CA PRO A 156 0.66 -8.85 -15.20
C PRO A 156 1.70 -8.50 -16.27
N ALA A 157 2.97 -8.43 -15.87
CA ALA A 157 4.11 -8.45 -16.76
C ALA A 157 4.46 -9.88 -17.18
N GLY A 158 5.34 -10.01 -18.18
CA GLY A 158 5.78 -11.33 -18.70
C GLY A 158 6.49 -12.21 -17.68
N ASP A 159 7.05 -11.63 -16.62
CA ASP A 159 7.68 -12.35 -15.49
C ASP A 159 6.69 -12.66 -14.35
N GLY A 160 5.41 -12.33 -14.53
CA GLY A 160 4.36 -12.51 -13.54
C GLY A 160 4.29 -11.43 -12.47
N SER A 161 5.13 -10.38 -12.51
CA SER A 161 5.00 -9.20 -11.63
C SER A 161 3.79 -8.35 -11.99
N LEU A 162 3.25 -7.59 -11.04
CA LEU A 162 2.16 -6.64 -11.30
C LEU A 162 2.75 -5.28 -11.70
N GLN A 163 2.30 -4.71 -12.82
CA GLN A 163 2.75 -3.41 -13.31
C GLN A 163 1.59 -2.44 -13.49
N LEU A 164 1.86 -1.16 -13.19
CA LEU A 164 0.94 -0.06 -13.50
C LEU A 164 1.05 0.28 -14.99
N HIS A 165 0.00 -0.03 -15.75
CA HIS A 165 -0.07 0.28 -17.18
C HIS A 165 -0.62 1.68 -17.45
N TRP A 166 -1.58 2.13 -16.64
CA TRP A 166 -2.21 3.43 -16.79
C TRP A 166 -2.74 3.94 -15.45
N CYS A 167 -2.74 5.26 -15.28
CA CYS A 167 -3.45 5.94 -14.20
C CYS A 167 -4.04 7.25 -14.70
N ASP A 168 -5.07 7.71 -14.00
CA ASP A 168 -5.68 9.02 -14.23
C ASP A 168 -4.64 10.15 -14.12
N ALA A 169 -4.77 11.16 -14.98
CA ALA A 169 -3.80 12.25 -15.07
C ALA A 169 -3.63 13.04 -13.76
N ALA A 170 -4.62 13.04 -12.87
CA ALA A 170 -4.50 13.64 -11.54
C ALA A 170 -3.42 12.96 -10.68
N LEU A 171 -3.08 11.70 -10.98
CA LEU A 171 -1.99 10.95 -10.35
C LEU A 171 -0.66 11.10 -11.09
N GLY A 172 -0.56 11.99 -12.08
CA GLY A 172 0.61 12.14 -12.94
C GLY A 172 0.83 10.97 -13.90
N PRO A 173 1.95 10.94 -14.64
CA PRO A 173 2.25 9.84 -15.55
C PRO A 173 2.53 8.54 -14.78
N ALA A 174 2.02 7.41 -15.26
CA ALA A 174 2.23 6.10 -14.65
C ALA A 174 3.71 5.77 -14.40
N THR A 175 4.60 6.22 -15.29
CA THR A 175 6.05 6.00 -15.21
C THR A 175 6.74 6.68 -14.02
N ARG A 176 6.08 7.63 -13.35
CA ARG A 176 6.65 8.26 -12.13
C ARG A 176 6.55 7.35 -10.90
N TRP A 177 5.66 6.36 -10.95
CA TRP A 177 5.32 5.54 -9.80
C TRP A 177 6.23 4.33 -9.72
N HIS A 178 6.75 4.09 -8.54
CA HIS A 178 7.38 2.85 -8.17
C HIS A 178 6.38 2.01 -7.37
N LEU A 179 6.25 0.74 -7.75
CA LEU A 179 5.42 -0.23 -7.05
C LEU A 179 6.29 -1.39 -6.60
N HIS A 180 6.11 -1.82 -5.35
CA HIS A 180 6.65 -3.08 -4.86
C HIS A 180 5.53 -3.86 -4.18
N GLU A 181 5.29 -5.08 -4.60
CA GLU A 181 4.35 -5.99 -3.95
C GLU A 181 5.05 -7.27 -3.51
N TRP A 182 4.68 -7.78 -2.34
CA TRP A 182 5.30 -8.96 -1.79
C TRP A 182 4.35 -9.75 -0.90
N GLN A 183 4.71 -11.00 -0.65
CA GLN A 183 4.04 -11.84 0.32
C GLN A 183 4.62 -11.53 1.71
N ALA A 184 3.92 -10.72 2.51
CA ALA A 184 4.42 -10.27 3.81
C ALA A 184 4.42 -11.38 4.87
N ARG A 185 3.52 -12.35 4.71
CA ARG A 185 3.42 -13.64 5.40
C ARG A 185 2.61 -14.59 4.50
N ALA A 186 2.64 -15.91 4.72
CA ALA A 186 1.94 -16.87 3.85
C ALA A 186 0.48 -16.50 3.52
N ASP A 187 -0.21 -15.88 4.48
CA ASP A 187 -1.60 -15.44 4.44
C ASP A 187 -1.77 -13.92 4.31
N PHE A 188 -0.70 -13.16 4.00
CA PHE A 188 -0.77 -11.70 3.87
C PHE A 188 -0.11 -11.17 2.61
N ARG A 189 -0.88 -10.39 1.83
CA ARG A 189 -0.35 -9.62 0.70
C ARG A 189 -0.06 -8.20 1.14
N ALA A 190 1.06 -7.66 0.68
CA ALA A 190 1.41 -6.27 0.88
C ALA A 190 1.78 -5.59 -0.43
N ALA A 191 1.56 -4.29 -0.48
CA ALA A 191 2.03 -3.42 -1.53
C ALA A 191 2.55 -2.11 -0.96
N LEU A 192 3.58 -1.58 -1.59
CA LEU A 192 4.15 -0.28 -1.34
C LEU A 192 4.16 0.47 -2.68
N ALA A 193 3.68 1.70 -2.69
CA ALA A 193 3.80 2.60 -3.81
C ALA A 193 4.47 3.88 -3.36
N TRP A 194 5.37 4.43 -4.19
CA TRP A 194 6.00 5.71 -3.93
C TRP A 194 6.38 6.44 -5.23
N HIS A 195 6.60 7.74 -5.11
CA HIS A 195 7.23 8.58 -6.12
C HIS A 195 8.00 9.71 -5.44
N ALA A 196 8.91 10.37 -6.16
CA ALA A 196 9.64 11.54 -5.66
C ALA A 196 8.65 12.64 -5.22
N ALA A 197 8.93 13.27 -4.08
CA ALA A 197 8.09 14.32 -3.49
C ALA A 197 8.16 15.64 -4.27
#